data_AF-A0A7S1CFF1-F1
#
_entry.id   AF-A0A7S1CFF1-F1
#
_cell.length_a   1.000
_cell.length_b   1.000
_cell.length_c   1.000
_cell.angle_alpha   90.00
_cell.angle_beta   90.00
_cell.angle_gamma   90.00
#
_symmetry.space_group_name_H-M   'P 1'
#
loop_
_entity.id
_entity.type
_entity.pdbx_description
1 polymer ?
#
loop_
_entity_poly.entity_id
_entity_poly.type
_entity_poly.pdbx_seq_one_letter_code
_entity_poly.pdbx_strand_id
1 'polypeptide(L)'
;DGEVLDSGGGAGGLWGLSVVATSTCILTVLLKALLFSRHITWLNHVGIWASLVVYWVFIAAYAWSGFQPALVGIVSETVLTPRALLTMLLAAATCILLDVFVTACQQTFWPKDIDVLRVRARAQRPR
;
A
#
# COMPACT_ATOMS: atom_id res chain seq x y z
N ASP A 1 3.97 -15.14 -22.47
CA ASP A 1 5.44 -15.22 -22.60
C ASP A 1 6.05 -14.49 -21.40
N GLY A 2 6.09 -15.09 -20.20
CA GLY A 2 6.88 -16.28 -19.87
C GLY A 2 8.27 -15.92 -19.32
N GLU A 3 8.75 -14.69 -19.58
CA GLU A 3 10.16 -14.32 -19.47
C GLU A 3 10.53 -13.57 -18.17
N VAL A 4 9.60 -13.45 -17.22
CA VAL A 4 9.85 -12.75 -15.93
C VAL A 4 10.38 -13.69 -14.84
N LEU A 5 10.53 -14.98 -15.13
CA LEU A 5 11.04 -15.99 -14.19
C LEU A 5 12.36 -16.66 -14.62
N ASP A 6 12.95 -16.31 -15.78
CA ASP A 6 14.01 -17.14 -16.37
C ASP A 6 15.30 -16.41 -16.82
N SER A 7 15.85 -15.53 -15.98
CA SER A 7 17.27 -15.13 -16.13
C SER A 7 18.08 -15.27 -14.83
N GLY A 8 17.70 -16.26 -14.02
CA GLY A 8 18.45 -16.67 -12.85
C GLY A 8 17.52 -17.05 -11.71
N GLY A 9 17.05 -18.30 -11.68
CA GLY A 9 16.33 -18.91 -10.56
C GLY A 9 17.13 -19.02 -9.25
N GLY A 10 18.06 -18.10 -9.01
CA GLY A 10 18.84 -17.96 -7.80
C GLY A 10 18.15 -17.07 -6.76
N ALA A 11 18.62 -17.16 -5.52
CA ALA A 11 18.07 -16.46 -4.36
C ALA A 11 17.75 -14.96 -4.61
N GLY A 12 18.48 -14.27 -5.49
CA GLY A 12 18.23 -12.86 -5.86
C GLY A 12 16.82 -12.56 -6.37
N GLY A 13 16.21 -13.46 -7.16
CA GLY A 13 14.84 -13.28 -7.66
C GLY A 13 13.80 -13.36 -6.53
N LEU A 14 14.03 -14.23 -5.55
CA LEU A 14 13.16 -14.36 -4.36
C LEU A 14 13.22 -13.12 -3.49
N TRP A 15 14.42 -12.56 -3.27
CA TRP A 15 14.57 -11.32 -2.50
C TRP A 15 13.87 -10.15 -3.20
N GLY A 16 13.97 -10.07 -4.52
CA GLY A 16 13.35 -9.01 -5.31
C GLY A 16 11.83 -9.07 -5.23
N LEU A 17 11.27 -10.28 -5.43
CA LEU A 17 9.84 -10.52 -5.27
C LEU A 17 9.36 -10.21 -3.84
N SER A 18 10.15 -10.59 -2.83
CA SER A 18 9.83 -10.31 -1.42
C SER A 18 9.78 -8.81 -1.14
N VAL A 19 10.78 -8.05 -1.62
CA VAL A 19 10.82 -6.58 -1.48
C VAL A 19 9.62 -5.94 -2.18
N VAL A 20 9.25 -6.42 -3.37
CA VAL A 20 8.08 -5.93 -4.11
C VAL A 20 6.79 -6.22 -3.34
N ALA A 21 6.62 -7.44 -2.84
CA ALA A 21 5.46 -7.86 -2.06
C ALA A 21 5.34 -7.06 -0.75
N THR A 22 6.42 -6.90 0.01
CA THR A 22 6.44 -6.12 1.24
C THR A 22 6.14 -4.65 0.99
N SER A 23 6.72 -4.05 -0.06
CA SER A 23 6.45 -2.65 -0.42
C SER A 23 4.98 -2.44 -0.79
N THR A 24 4.40 -3.39 -1.55
CA THR A 24 2.97 -3.38 -1.88
C THR A 24 2.11 -3.46 -0.62
N CYS A 25 2.46 -4.37 0.32
CA CYS A 25 1.74 -4.54 1.58
C CYS A 25 1.79 -3.29 2.47
N ILE A 26 2.95 -2.65 2.59
CA ILE A 26 3.08 -1.43 3.38
C ILE A 26 2.25 -0.31 2.75
N LEU A 27 2.31 -0.17 1.43
CA LEU A 27 1.53 0.83 0.70
C LEU A 27 0.01 0.60 0.86
N THR A 28 -0.46 -0.65 0.77
CA THR A 28 -1.88 -0.96 0.99
C THR A 28 -2.33 -0.70 2.41
N VAL A 29 -1.53 -1.09 3.40
CA VAL A 29 -1.86 -0.85 4.82
C VAL A 29 -1.93 0.65 5.12
N LEU A 30 -0.99 1.44 4.61
CA LEU A 30 -0.99 2.90 4.80
C LEU A 30 -2.19 3.57 4.14
N LEU A 31 -2.54 3.18 2.91
CA LEU A 31 -3.73 3.69 2.23
C LEU A 31 -5.03 3.26 2.92
N LYS A 32 -5.09 2.02 3.41
CA LYS A 32 -6.24 1.51 4.18
C LYS A 32 -6.39 2.26 5.51
N ALA A 33 -5.29 2.53 6.20
CA ALA A 33 -5.28 3.35 7.41
C ALA A 33 -5.81 4.76 7.13
N LEU A 34 -5.45 5.36 5.98
CA LEU A 34 -6.01 6.64 5.55
C LEU A 34 -7.53 6.55 5.32
N LEU A 35 -8.00 5.49 4.68
CA LEU A 35 -9.42 5.31 4.34
C LEU A 35 -10.31 5.04 5.56
N PHE A 36 -9.82 4.30 6.55
CA PHE A 36 -10.54 4.04 7.80
C PHE A 36 -10.42 5.18 8.82
N SER A 37 -9.52 6.13 8.61
CA SER A 37 -9.37 7.28 9.50
C SER A 37 -10.58 8.20 9.43
N ARG A 38 -11.35 8.26 10.52
CA ARG A 38 -12.56 9.10 10.63
C ARG A 38 -12.28 10.60 10.53
N HIS A 39 -11.08 11.02 10.95
CA HIS A 39 -10.63 12.41 10.91
C HIS A 39 -9.29 12.46 10.20
N ILE A 40 -9.30 13.03 8.99
CA ILE A 40 -8.07 13.33 8.25
C ILE A 40 -7.53 14.64 8.84
N THR A 41 -6.66 14.53 9.83
CA THR A 41 -5.86 15.66 10.31
C THR A 41 -4.57 15.75 9.50
N TRP A 42 -4.00 16.94 9.41
CA TRP A 42 -2.71 17.15 8.75
C TRP A 42 -1.62 16.23 9.34
N LEU A 43 -1.65 16.02 10.65
CA LEU A 43 -0.70 15.16 11.37
C LEU A 43 -0.79 13.69 10.94
N ASN A 44 -2.00 13.17 10.68
CA ASN A 44 -2.20 11.82 10.16
C ASN A 44 -1.61 11.66 8.75
N HIS A 45 -1.80 12.66 7.89
CA HIS A 45 -1.21 12.65 6.55
C HIS A 45 0.32 12.67 6.61
N VAL A 46 0.90 13.58 7.39
CA VAL A 46 2.36 13.69 7.53
C VAL A 46 2.93 12.40 8.11
N GLY A 47 2.29 11.80 9.12
CA GLY A 47 2.75 10.55 9.72
C GLY A 47 2.77 9.38 8.73
N ILE A 48 1.74 9.28 7.87
CA ILE A 48 1.66 8.23 6.83
C ILE A 48 2.78 8.39 5.80
N TRP A 49 2.97 9.60 5.27
CA TRP A 49 4.01 9.87 4.28
C TRP A 49 5.42 9.73 4.88
N ALA A 50 5.62 10.20 6.11
CA ALA A 50 6.89 10.03 6.83
C ALA A 50 7.22 8.55 7.02
N SER A 51 6.23 7.72 7.37
CA SER A 51 6.42 6.26 7.51
C SER A 51 6.84 5.61 6.19
N LEU A 52 6.23 6.03 5.07
CA LEU A 52 6.61 5.55 3.75
C LEU A 52 8.04 5.95 3.38
N VAL A 53 8.44 7.20 3.65
CA VAL A 53 9.80 7.69 3.41
C VAL A 53 10.81 6.93 4.26
N VAL A 54 10.54 6.74 5.56
CA VAL A 54 11.42 6.00 6.47
C VAL A 54 11.64 4.56 5.98
N TYR A 55 10.59 3.90 5.50
CA TYR A 55 10.71 2.56 4.91
C TYR A 55 11.65 2.54 3.70
N TRP A 56 11.47 3.46 2.74
CA TRP A 56 12.33 3.53 1.56
C TRP A 56 13.78 3.87 1.88
N VAL A 57 14.00 4.80 2.81
CA VAL A 57 15.35 5.15 3.30
C VAL A 57 16.00 3.95 3.98
N PHE A 58 15.26 3.21 4.81
CA PHE A 58 15.76 2.01 5.46
C PHE A 58 16.17 0.93 4.45
N ILE A 59 15.32 0.63 3.46
CA ILE A 59 15.64 -0.34 2.41
C ILE A 59 16.85 0.10 1.58
N ALA A 60 16.92 1.38 1.19
CA ALA A 60 18.06 1.89 0.43
C ALA A 60 19.37 1.81 1.23
N ALA A 61 19.35 2.21 2.51
CA ALA A 61 20.50 2.10 3.41
C ALA A 61 20.93 0.65 3.63
N TYR A 62 19.96 -0.26 3.80
CA TYR A 62 20.22 -1.68 3.98
C TYR A 62 20.81 -2.32 2.71
N ALA A 63 20.27 -2.01 1.54
CA ALA A 63 20.82 -2.45 0.25
C ALA A 63 22.23 -1.88 0.00
N TRP A 64 22.49 -0.64 0.39
CA TRP A 64 23.80 0.01 0.25
C TRP A 64 24.86 -0.56 1.19
N SER A 65 24.47 -0.94 2.40
CA SER A 65 25.39 -1.45 3.44
C SER A 65 26.13 -2.73 3.04
N GLY A 66 25.64 -3.46 2.03
CA GLY A 66 26.25 -4.71 1.58
C GLY A 66 26.16 -5.86 2.57
N PHE A 67 25.40 -5.73 3.67
CA PHE A 67 25.23 -6.80 4.68
C PHE A 67 24.70 -8.10 4.08
N GLN A 68 23.87 -8.01 3.04
CA GLN A 68 23.37 -9.15 2.29
C GLN A 68 23.64 -8.93 0.79
N PRO A 69 24.57 -9.66 0.16
CA PRO A 69 24.93 -9.43 -1.24
C PRO A 69 23.74 -9.62 -2.19
N ALA A 70 22.76 -10.45 -1.82
CA ALA A 70 21.55 -10.65 -2.60
C ALA A 70 20.59 -9.45 -2.62
N LEU A 71 20.81 -8.44 -1.77
CA LEU A 71 20.00 -7.21 -1.72
C LEU A 71 20.72 -6.00 -2.33
N VAL A 72 22.00 -6.13 -2.66
CA VAL A 72 22.76 -5.07 -3.33
C VAL A 72 22.19 -4.87 -4.72
N GLY A 73 21.83 -3.63 -5.07
CA GLY A 73 21.26 -3.30 -6.39
C GLY A 73 19.78 -3.66 -6.58
N ILE A 74 19.15 -4.36 -5.62
CA ILE A 74 17.78 -4.86 -5.78
C ILE A 74 16.74 -3.73 -5.93
N VAL A 75 16.99 -2.59 -5.29
CA VAL A 75 16.12 -1.41 -5.37
C VAL A 75 16.14 -0.82 -6.78
N SER A 76 17.33 -0.65 -7.37
CA SER A 76 17.46 -0.11 -8.73
C SER A 76 17.01 -1.09 -9.80
N GLU A 77 17.28 -2.38 -9.61
CA GLU A 77 17.06 -3.40 -10.65
C GLU A 77 15.66 -4.01 -10.62
N THR A 78 15.03 -4.10 -9.44
CA THR A 78 13.71 -4.74 -9.30
C THR A 78 12.62 -3.73 -9.02
N VAL A 79 12.81 -2.86 -8.03
CA VAL A 79 11.74 -1.97 -7.55
C VAL A 79 11.48 -0.80 -8.49
N LEU A 80 12.53 -0.17 -9.00
CA LEU A 80 12.40 0.98 -9.92
C LEU A 80 11.98 0.60 -11.34
N THR A 81 11.72 -0.68 -11.60
CA THR A 81 11.20 -1.10 -12.90
C THR A 81 9.76 -0.62 -13.06
N PRO A 82 9.38 -0.10 -14.24
CA PRO A 82 8.02 0.37 -14.49
C PRO A 82 6.98 -0.75 -14.32
N ARG A 83 7.39 -2.00 -14.60
CA ARG A 83 6.56 -3.19 -14.36
C ARG A 83 6.27 -3.37 -12.87
N ALA A 84 7.29 -3.32 -11.99
CA ALA A 84 7.09 -3.47 -10.55
C ALA A 84 6.24 -2.32 -9.96
N LEU A 85 6.45 -1.08 -10.42
CA LEU A 85 5.64 0.05 -9.95
C LEU A 85 4.16 -0.09 -10.35
N LEU A 86 3.89 -0.51 -11.59
CA LEU A 86 2.54 -0.76 -12.06
C LEU A 86 1.88 -1.92 -11.31
N THR A 87 2.60 -3.02 -11.05
CA THR A 87 2.03 -4.15 -10.29
C THR A 87 1.77 -3.77 -8.84
N MET A 88 2.66 -3.01 -8.20
CA MET A 88 2.43 -2.48 -6.84
C MET A 88 1.18 -1.61 -6.79
N LEU A 89 1.04 -0.66 -7.72
CA LEU A 89 -0.09 0.26 -7.75
C LEU A 89 -1.41 -0.45 -8.07
N LEU A 90 -1.39 -1.39 -9.04
CA LEU A 90 -2.57 -2.17 -9.40
C LEU A 90 -3.00 -3.09 -8.27
N ALA A 91 -2.07 -3.81 -7.64
CA ALA A 91 -2.35 -4.67 -6.49
C ALA A 91 -2.89 -3.86 -5.31
N ALA A 92 -2.34 -2.66 -5.08
CA ALA A 92 -2.85 -1.81 -4.02
C ALA A 92 -4.25 -1.28 -4.32
N ALA A 93 -4.49 -0.85 -5.56
CA ALA A 93 -5.79 -0.37 -5.99
C ALA A 93 -6.86 -1.47 -5.88
N THR A 94 -6.57 -2.70 -6.30
CA THR A 94 -7.54 -3.81 -6.21
C THR A 94 -7.88 -4.17 -4.78
N CYS A 95 -6.89 -4.23 -3.87
CA CYS A 95 -7.13 -4.46 -2.44
C CYS A 95 -8.06 -3.40 -1.84
N ILE A 96 -7.78 -2.12 -2.10
CA ILE A 96 -8.58 -1.01 -1.57
C ILE A 96 -9.98 -1.00 -2.19
N LEU A 97 -10.08 -1.24 -3.50
CA LEU A 97 -11.36 -1.23 -4.20
C LEU A 97 -12.29 -2.34 -3.68
N LEU A 98 -11.74 -3.52 -3.37
CA LEU A 98 -12.49 -4.61 -2.74
C LEU A 98 -13.00 -4.20 -1.35
N ASP A 99 -12.15 -3.60 -0.51
CA ASP A 99 -12.55 -3.12 0.82
C ASP A 99 -13.65 -2.03 0.75
N VAL A 100 -13.50 -1.08 -0.19
CA VAL A 100 -14.49 -0.01 -0.43
C VAL A 100 -15.80 -0.61 -0.93
N PHE A 101 -15.75 -1.55 -1.87
CA PHE A 101 -16.93 -2.21 -2.40
C PHE A 101 -17.70 -2.95 -1.30
N VAL A 102 -17.01 -3.74 -0.48
CA VAL A 102 -17.61 -4.44 0.67
C VAL A 102 -18.23 -3.45 1.65
N THR A 103 -17.52 -2.36 1.98
CA THR A 103 -18.02 -1.34 2.91
C THR A 103 -19.25 -0.60 2.34
N ALA A 104 -19.25 -0.28 1.05
CA ALA A 104 -20.36 0.38 0.36
C ALA A 104 -21.59 -0.54 0.28
N CYS A 105 -21.41 -1.82 -0.06
CA CYS A 105 -22.48 -2.80 -0.03
C CYS A 105 -23.07 -2.96 1.37
N GLN A 106 -22.22 -3.05 2.41
CA GLN A 106 -22.69 -3.11 3.80
C GLN A 106 -23.50 -1.87 4.18
N GLN A 107 -23.04 -0.67 3.84
CA GLN A 107 -23.75 0.57 4.13
C GLN A 107 -25.08 0.72 3.36
N THR A 108 -25.18 0.12 2.17
CA THR A 108 -26.37 0.22 1.32
C THR A 108 -27.45 -0.78 1.73
N PHE A 109 -27.08 -2.03 2.00
CA PHE A 109 -28.03 -3.11 2.27
C PHE A 109 -28.25 -3.37 3.77
N TRP A 110 -27.24 -3.14 4.62
CA TRP A 110 -27.30 -3.32 6.08
C TRP A 110 -26.71 -2.12 6.82
N PRO A 111 -27.31 -0.92 6.69
CA PRO A 111 -26.82 0.25 7.39
C PRO A 111 -26.91 0.04 8.91
N LYS A 112 -25.83 0.39 9.62
CA LYS A 112 -25.82 0.39 11.08
C LYS A 112 -26.61 1.60 11.59
N ASP A 113 -27.26 1.48 12.74
CA ASP A 113 -28.04 2.58 13.35
C ASP A 113 -27.24 3.88 13.49
N ILE A 114 -25.95 3.74 13.80
CA ILE A 114 -24.98 4.84 13.93
C ILE A 114 -24.79 5.60 12.62
N ASP A 115 -24.85 4.91 11.47
CA ASP A 115 -24.71 5.51 10.15
C ASP A 115 -26.00 6.24 9.76
N VAL A 116 -27.17 5.67 10.08
CA VAL A 116 -28.47 6.32 9.87
C VAL A 116 -28.59 7.61 10.69
N LEU A 117 -28.20 7.56 11.97
CA LEU A 117 -28.17 8.74 12.84
C LEU A 117 -27.22 9.82 12.30
N ARG A 118 -26.07 9.42 11.74
CA ARG A 118 -25.09 10.35 11.15
C ARG A 118 -25.63 11.03 9.90
N VAL A 119 -26.29 10.30 9.00
CA VAL A 119 -26.92 10.88 7.80
C VAL A 119 -27.99 11.89 8.20
N ARG A 120 -28.83 11.55 9.18
CA ARG A 120 -29.87 12.45 9.72
C ARG A 120 -29.28 13.70 10.39
N ALA A 121 -28.23 13.54 11.21
CA ALA A 121 -27.56 14.67 11.85
C ALA A 121 -26.87 15.61 10.85
N ARG A 122 -26.37 15.09 9.72
CA ARG A 122 -25.85 15.92 8.62
C ARG A 122 -26.96 16.64 7.85
N ALA A 123 -28.10 15.99 7.64
CA ALA A 123 -29.25 16.60 6.95
C ALA A 123 -29.90 17.75 7.75
N GLN A 124 -29.77 17.76 9.08
CA GLN A 124 -30.34 18.78 9.96
C GLN A 124 -29.43 20.01 10.19
N ARG A 125 -28.17 20.01 9.73
CA ARG A 125 -27.34 21.23 9.83
C ARG A 125 -27.77 22.23 8.75
N PRO A 126 -28.31 23.41 9.11
CA PRO A 126 -28.53 24.48 8.14
C PRO A 126 -27.18 24.88 7.53
N ARG A 127 -27.18 25.09 6.21
CA ARG A 127 -26.01 25.55 5.46
C ARG A 127 -25.53 26.91 5.91
#